data_AF-A0A2C9KFR1-F1
#
_entry.id   AF-A0A2C9KFR1-F1
#
_cell.length_a   1.000
_cell.length_b   1.000
_cell.length_c   1.000
_cell.angle_alpha   90.00
_cell.angle_beta   90.00
_cell.angle_gamma   90.00
#
_symmetry.space_group_name_H-M   'P 1'
#
loop_
_entity.id
_entity.type
_entity.pdbx_description
1 polymer ?
#
loop_
_entity_poly.entity_id
_entity_poly.type
_entity_poly.pdbx_seq_one_letter_code
_entity_poly.pdbx_strand_id
1 'polypeptide(L)'
;MMSLNNTCTINNNLSTVCNTRNCSHVCVSVFNNQTASSIERCYCPVGMELEGDQCIDCRSFTFGPDCQWNCDCVINNTKLCHPVTGGCDCWKNWTGSYCSADVDECYLQTYSCQPHSHCVNSYGGYQCICTGEDGYLTDENGTCYHLDCTYELNNGQEIS
;
A
#
# COMPACT_ATOMS: atom_id res chain seq x y z
N MET A 1 4.91 -11.69 -32.65
CA MET A 1 3.45 -11.58 -32.37
C MET A 1 3.27 -11.96 -30.91
N MET A 2 2.77 -11.04 -30.07
CA MET A 2 2.48 -11.33 -28.67
C MET A 2 1.37 -12.37 -28.61
N SER A 3 1.67 -13.54 -28.04
CA SER A 3 0.67 -14.57 -27.75
C SER A 3 -0.31 -14.05 -26.71
N LEU A 4 -1.57 -14.52 -26.75
CA LEU A 4 -2.66 -14.22 -25.80
C LEU A 4 -2.30 -14.46 -24.31
N ASN A 5 -1.13 -15.02 -24.01
CA ASN A 5 -0.67 -15.35 -22.67
C ASN A 5 0.58 -14.56 -22.22
N ASN A 6 0.83 -13.35 -22.74
CA ASN A 6 2.02 -12.53 -22.42
C ASN A 6 3.37 -13.29 -22.58
N THR A 7 3.40 -14.32 -23.43
CA THR A 7 4.58 -15.15 -23.67
C THR A 7 5.24 -14.75 -24.98
N CYS A 8 6.51 -14.38 -24.92
CA CYS A 8 7.36 -14.14 -26.08
C CYS A 8 7.67 -15.48 -26.76
N THR A 9 7.15 -15.71 -27.97
CA THR A 9 7.54 -16.85 -28.79
C THR A 9 8.82 -16.53 -29.56
N ILE A 10 9.85 -17.34 -29.35
CA ILE A 10 11.16 -17.20 -29.99
C ILE A 10 11.12 -18.01 -31.30
N ASN A 11 11.21 -17.34 -32.46
CA ASN A 11 11.31 -18.02 -33.76
C ASN A 11 12.77 -18.51 -34.00
N ASN A 12 12.97 -19.47 -34.91
CA ASN A 12 14.27 -20.10 -35.20
C ASN A 12 15.40 -19.14 -35.68
N ASN A 13 15.12 -17.87 -35.97
CA ASN A 13 16.11 -16.84 -36.33
C ASN A 13 16.46 -15.89 -35.16
N LEU A 14 16.04 -16.21 -33.93
CA LEU A 14 16.32 -15.40 -32.74
C LEU A 14 17.28 -16.14 -31.80
N SER A 15 18.30 -15.42 -31.33
CA SER A 15 19.20 -15.87 -30.27
C SER A 15 18.84 -15.18 -28.95
N THR A 16 18.92 -15.89 -27.83
CA THR A 16 18.79 -15.31 -26.48
C THR A 16 20.11 -14.80 -25.91
N VAL A 17 21.20 -15.02 -26.64
CA VAL A 17 22.54 -14.56 -26.31
C VAL A 17 22.82 -13.26 -27.07
N CYS A 18 23.33 -12.27 -26.34
CA CYS A 18 23.71 -10.97 -26.86
C CYS A 18 25.21 -10.72 -26.68
N ASN A 19 25.80 -10.09 -27.69
CA ASN A 19 27.23 -9.84 -27.78
C ASN A 19 27.58 -8.38 -27.50
N THR A 20 26.60 -7.47 -27.63
CA THR A 20 26.80 -6.02 -27.47
C THR A 20 26.07 -5.45 -26.25
N ARG A 21 24.90 -5.99 -25.90
CA ARG A 21 24.14 -5.58 -24.70
C ARG A 21 24.40 -6.51 -23.52
N ASN A 22 24.46 -5.93 -22.32
CA ASN A 22 24.62 -6.66 -21.06
C ASN A 22 23.28 -6.70 -20.31
N CYS A 23 22.30 -7.41 -20.87
CA CYS A 23 20.96 -7.48 -20.32
C CYS A 23 20.94 -8.22 -18.98
N SER A 24 20.33 -7.62 -17.97
CA SER A 24 20.16 -8.25 -16.65
C SER A 24 19.29 -9.52 -16.65
N HIS A 25 18.33 -9.62 -17.56
CA HIS A 25 17.35 -10.72 -17.62
C HIS A 25 17.30 -11.36 -19.00
N VAL A 26 16.36 -10.94 -19.85
CA VAL A 26 16.17 -11.55 -21.17
C VAL A 26 16.83 -10.65 -22.20
N CYS A 27 17.72 -11.22 -23.00
CA CYS A 27 18.15 -10.59 -24.24
C CYS A 27 17.57 -11.31 -25.44
N VAL A 28 17.26 -10.54 -26.47
CA VAL A 28 16.80 -11.04 -27.76
C VAL A 28 17.65 -10.40 -28.84
N SER A 29 18.34 -11.23 -29.61
CA SER A 29 19.16 -10.85 -30.75
C SER A 29 18.49 -11.33 -32.04
N VAL A 30 18.21 -10.40 -32.95
CA VAL A 30 17.64 -10.67 -34.27
C VAL A 30 18.70 -10.39 -35.32
N PHE A 31 19.12 -11.42 -36.05
CA PHE A 31 20.04 -11.24 -37.17
C PHE A 31 19.30 -10.70 -38.40
N ASN A 32 19.78 -9.60 -38.94
CA ASN A 32 19.27 -9.00 -40.17
C ASN A 32 20.16 -9.43 -41.35
N ASN A 33 19.62 -10.33 -42.19
CA ASN A 33 20.30 -10.84 -43.38
C ASN A 33 20.63 -9.74 -44.41
N GLN A 34 19.89 -8.63 -44.43
CA GLN A 34 20.11 -7.54 -45.39
C GLN A 34 21.31 -6.67 -45.01
N THR A 35 21.51 -6.45 -43.71
CA THR A 35 22.60 -5.60 -43.18
C THR A 35 23.74 -6.41 -42.59
N ALA A 36 23.67 -7.75 -42.65
CA ALA A 36 24.59 -8.69 -42.01
C ALA A 36 24.93 -8.32 -40.55
N SER A 37 23.93 -7.85 -39.79
CA SER A 37 24.09 -7.30 -38.45
C SER A 37 22.97 -7.75 -37.52
N SER A 38 23.28 -7.90 -36.23
CA SER A 38 22.32 -8.30 -35.20
C SER A 38 21.76 -7.09 -34.44
N ILE A 39 20.43 -7.02 -34.34
CA ILE A 39 19.74 -6.06 -33.47
C ILE A 39 19.45 -6.74 -32.14
N GLU A 40 20.01 -6.20 -31.06
CA GLU A 40 19.86 -6.72 -29.71
C GLU A 40 18.93 -5.83 -28.88
N ARG A 41 18.01 -6.46 -28.13
CA ARG A 41 17.10 -5.79 -27.19
C ARG A 41 17.01 -6.57 -25.87
N CYS A 42 17.09 -5.85 -24.77
CA CYS A 42 16.78 -6.38 -23.45
C CYS A 42 15.27 -6.34 -23.20
N TYR A 43 14.78 -7.24 -22.36
CA TYR A 43 13.40 -7.26 -21.86
C TYR A 43 13.40 -7.63 -20.38
N CYS A 44 12.47 -7.04 -19.63
CA CYS A 44 12.29 -7.29 -18.22
C CYS A 44 11.09 -8.19 -17.93
N PRO A 45 11.09 -8.90 -16.78
CA PRO A 45 9.88 -9.51 -16.24
C PRO A 45 8.80 -8.45 -15.96
N VAL A 46 7.54 -8.89 -15.90
CA VAL A 46 6.42 -8.02 -15.50
C VAL A 46 6.68 -7.48 -14.09
N GLY A 47 6.39 -6.19 -13.85
CA GLY A 47 6.69 -5.49 -12.61
C GLY A 47 8.06 -4.85 -12.55
N MET A 48 8.77 -4.82 -13.67
CA MET A 48 10.06 -4.17 -13.81
C MET A 48 10.11 -3.37 -15.11
N GLU A 49 10.98 -2.35 -15.15
CA GLU A 49 11.27 -1.54 -16.33
C GLU A 49 12.78 -1.53 -16.62
N LEU A 50 13.14 -1.21 -17.87
CA LEU A 50 14.53 -1.09 -18.30
C LEU A 50 15.11 0.27 -17.94
N GLU A 51 16.20 0.25 -17.18
CA GLU A 51 17.14 1.36 -17.07
C GLU A 51 18.46 0.98 -17.77
N GLY A 52 18.60 1.40 -19.02
CA GLY A 52 19.68 0.94 -19.89
C GLY A 52 19.49 -0.53 -20.26
N ASP A 53 20.42 -1.38 -19.83
CA ASP A 53 20.34 -2.85 -19.99
C ASP A 53 19.92 -3.57 -18.70
N GLN A 54 19.68 -2.82 -17.62
CA GLN A 54 19.33 -3.37 -16.30
C GLN A 54 17.83 -3.25 -16.05
N CYS A 55 17.24 -4.30 -15.49
CA CYS A 55 15.87 -4.29 -15.03
C CYS A 55 15.83 -3.78 -13.61
N ILE A 56 15.01 -2.78 -13.38
CA ILE A 56 14.75 -2.20 -12.08
C ILE A 56 13.26 -2.37 -11.75
N ASP A 57 12.92 -2.38 -10.47
CA ASP A 57 11.53 -2.42 -10.05
C ASP A 57 10.77 -1.17 -10.57
N CYS A 58 9.48 -1.33 -10.85
CA CYS A 58 8.64 -0.23 -11.29
C CYS A 58 8.74 1.00 -10.37
N ARG A 59 9.08 2.14 -10.95
CA ARG A 59 9.11 3.42 -10.24
C ARG A 59 7.69 3.97 -10.07
N SER A 60 7.44 4.61 -8.92
CA SER A 60 6.33 5.55 -8.75
C SER A 60 4.91 5.00 -8.98
N PHE A 61 4.44 4.08 -8.13
CA PHE A 61 3.03 3.63 -8.15
C PHE A 61 2.55 3.20 -9.55
N THR A 62 3.43 2.54 -10.30
CA THR A 62 3.13 1.90 -11.58
C THR A 62 3.28 0.40 -11.47
N PHE A 63 2.66 -0.33 -12.41
CA PHE A 63 2.67 -1.77 -12.45
C PHE A 63 2.55 -2.31 -13.88
N GLY A 64 2.74 -3.62 -14.02
CA GLY A 64 2.57 -4.33 -15.28
C GLY A 64 3.84 -4.46 -16.10
N PRO A 65 3.72 -4.82 -17.39
CA PRO A 65 4.87 -4.94 -18.29
C PRO A 65 5.43 -3.54 -18.59
N ASP A 66 6.74 -3.39 -18.45
CA ASP A 66 7.45 -2.11 -18.63
C ASP A 66 6.84 -0.95 -17.81
N CYS A 67 6.15 -1.27 -16.70
CA CYS A 67 5.55 -0.30 -15.78
C CYS A 67 4.59 0.70 -16.44
N GLN A 68 3.85 0.25 -17.46
CA GLN A 68 3.01 1.12 -18.28
C GLN A 68 1.68 1.54 -17.63
N TRP A 69 1.27 0.88 -16.54
CA TRP A 69 -0.02 1.14 -15.91
C TRP A 69 0.16 1.83 -14.57
N ASN A 70 -0.67 2.82 -14.27
CA ASN A 70 -0.70 3.48 -12.96
C ASN A 70 -1.60 2.71 -12.01
N CYS A 71 -1.20 2.61 -10.75
CA CYS A 71 -2.04 2.05 -9.72
C CYS A 71 -3.15 3.03 -9.33
N ASP A 72 -4.37 2.52 -9.16
CA ASP A 72 -5.53 3.30 -8.71
C ASP A 72 -5.58 3.49 -7.17
N CYS A 73 -4.51 3.09 -6.48
CA CYS A 73 -4.38 3.14 -5.02
C CYS A 73 -4.39 4.58 -4.49
N VAL A 74 -4.99 4.81 -3.32
CA VAL A 74 -4.84 6.08 -2.59
C VAL A 74 -3.44 6.14 -1.96
N ILE A 75 -2.54 6.89 -2.60
CA ILE A 75 -1.10 6.96 -2.26
C ILE A 75 -0.82 7.11 -0.76
N ASN A 76 -1.53 8.02 -0.07
CA ASN A 76 -1.30 8.30 1.35
C ASN A 76 -1.75 7.16 2.28
N ASN A 77 -2.65 6.30 1.81
CA ASN A 77 -3.27 5.22 2.58
C ASN A 77 -2.71 3.83 2.19
N THR A 78 -1.86 3.79 1.17
CA THR A 78 -1.28 2.58 0.62
C THR A 78 0.18 2.44 1.05
N LYS A 79 0.50 1.25 1.57
CA LYS A 79 1.86 0.85 1.93
C LYS A 79 2.66 0.43 0.70
N LEU A 80 2.04 -0.34 -0.19
CA LEU A 80 2.68 -0.86 -1.40
C LEU A 80 1.64 -0.96 -2.51
N CYS A 81 1.99 -0.48 -3.71
CA CYS A 81 1.36 -0.96 -4.93
C CYS A 81 2.16 -2.14 -5.48
N HIS A 82 1.51 -3.27 -5.68
CA HIS A 82 2.17 -4.48 -6.17
C HIS A 82 2.58 -4.32 -7.64
N PRO A 83 3.88 -4.35 -7.99
CA PRO A 83 4.37 -3.96 -9.30
C PRO A 83 3.92 -4.91 -10.43
N VAL A 84 3.53 -6.15 -10.13
CA VAL A 84 3.03 -7.08 -11.16
C VAL A 84 1.54 -6.93 -11.42
N THR A 85 0.73 -6.70 -10.37
CA THR A 85 -0.73 -6.87 -10.40
C THR A 85 -1.48 -5.56 -10.25
N GLY A 86 -0.84 -4.50 -9.76
CA GLY A 86 -1.48 -3.23 -9.43
C GLY A 86 -2.29 -3.28 -8.14
N GLY A 87 -2.26 -4.39 -7.40
CA GLY A 87 -2.97 -4.53 -6.13
C GLY A 87 -2.41 -3.60 -5.05
N CYS A 88 -3.30 -3.07 -4.22
CA CYS A 88 -2.95 -2.12 -3.17
C CYS A 88 -2.89 -2.83 -1.80
N ASP A 89 -1.71 -2.83 -1.18
CA ASP A 89 -1.56 -3.20 0.23
C ASP A 89 -1.74 -1.95 1.09
N CYS A 90 -2.78 -1.93 1.92
CA CYS A 90 -3.14 -0.76 2.72
C CYS A 90 -2.34 -0.65 4.02
N TRP A 91 -2.21 0.57 4.54
CA TRP A 91 -1.81 0.77 5.94
C TRP A 91 -2.88 0.24 6.89
N LYS A 92 -2.51 -0.05 8.15
CA LYS A 92 -3.35 -0.76 9.13
C LYS A 92 -4.77 -0.19 9.28
N ASN A 93 -4.91 1.13 9.18
CA ASN A 93 -6.17 1.84 9.44
C ASN A 93 -6.97 2.08 8.14
N TRP A 94 -6.58 1.43 7.04
CA TRP A 94 -7.21 1.58 5.73
C TRP A 94 -7.56 0.22 5.13
N THR A 95 -8.64 0.18 4.36
CA THR A 95 -9.16 -1.03 3.73
C THR A 95 -9.79 -0.75 2.37
N GLY A 96 -10.27 -1.80 1.72
CA GLY A 96 -10.80 -1.80 0.36
C GLY A 96 -9.71 -1.99 -0.70
N SER A 97 -10.13 -2.33 -1.91
CA SER A 97 -9.22 -2.66 -3.02
C SER A 97 -8.26 -1.53 -3.42
N TYR A 98 -8.58 -0.29 -3.06
CA TYR A 98 -7.81 0.91 -3.39
C TYR A 98 -7.34 1.68 -2.14
N CYS A 99 -7.49 1.11 -0.94
CA CYS A 99 -7.17 1.77 0.34
C CYS A 99 -7.92 3.10 0.58
N SER A 100 -9.14 3.19 0.06
CA SER A 100 -9.98 4.38 0.14
C SER A 100 -10.95 4.38 1.32
N ALA A 101 -11.15 3.23 1.96
CA ALA A 101 -12.05 3.10 3.10
C ALA A 101 -11.27 3.09 4.41
N ASP A 102 -11.77 3.83 5.38
CA ASP A 102 -11.30 3.79 6.76
C ASP A 102 -11.67 2.46 7.43
N VAL A 103 -10.81 1.97 8.31
CA VAL A 103 -11.10 0.79 9.14
C VAL A 103 -11.79 1.26 10.40
N ASP A 104 -13.02 0.80 10.65
CA ASP A 104 -13.68 1.07 11.92
C ASP A 104 -13.20 0.08 13.00
N GLU A 105 -12.14 0.45 13.72
CA GLU A 105 -11.60 -0.42 14.77
C GLU A 105 -12.57 -0.60 15.94
N CYS A 106 -13.46 0.37 16.19
CA CYS A 106 -14.47 0.30 17.24
C CYS A 106 -15.53 -0.76 16.91
N TYR A 107 -16.02 -0.79 15.66
CA TYR A 107 -16.95 -1.81 15.18
C TYR A 107 -16.32 -3.21 15.17
N LEU A 108 -15.06 -3.31 14.71
CA LEU A 108 -14.34 -4.58 14.66
C LEU A 108 -13.83 -5.05 16.03
N GLN A 109 -13.93 -4.23 17.07
CA GLN A 109 -13.40 -4.49 18.41
C GLN A 109 -11.90 -4.83 18.42
N THR A 110 -11.14 -4.22 17.51
CA THR A 110 -9.67 -4.38 17.41
C THR A 110 -8.90 -3.23 18.05
N TYR A 111 -9.62 -2.27 18.63
CA TYR A 111 -9.06 -1.14 19.35
C TYR A 111 -8.41 -1.57 20.67
N SER A 112 -7.45 -0.76 21.11
CA SER A 112 -6.86 -0.83 22.44
C SER A 112 -7.05 0.52 23.12
N CYS A 113 -7.94 0.53 24.11
CA CYS A 113 -8.25 1.69 24.94
C CYS A 113 -7.96 1.37 26.40
N GLN A 114 -7.63 2.40 27.17
CA GLN A 114 -7.42 2.30 28.61
C GLN A 114 -8.74 2.01 29.36
N PRO A 115 -8.68 1.50 30.60
CA PRO A 115 -9.87 1.36 31.45
C PRO A 115 -10.66 2.67 31.56
N HIS A 116 -11.98 2.57 31.70
CA HIS A 116 -12.88 3.73 31.83
C HIS A 116 -12.87 4.69 30.63
N SER A 117 -12.62 4.15 29.44
CA SER A 117 -12.77 4.85 28.18
C SER A 117 -13.54 4.02 27.16
N HIS A 118 -14.17 4.70 26.21
CA HIS A 118 -14.85 4.09 25.09
C HIS A 118 -14.18 4.50 23.77
N CYS A 119 -14.27 3.60 22.79
CA CYS A 119 -13.73 3.81 21.46
C CYS A 119 -14.66 4.72 20.65
N VAL A 120 -14.08 5.68 19.94
CA VAL A 120 -14.75 6.51 18.93
C VAL A 120 -13.96 6.42 17.64
N ASN A 121 -14.63 5.98 16.56
CA ASN A 121 -13.98 5.83 15.27
C ASN A 121 -13.62 7.20 14.69
N SER A 122 -12.48 7.28 14.01
CA SER A 122 -11.98 8.51 13.40
C SER A 122 -11.35 8.22 12.04
N TYR A 123 -11.27 9.20 11.14
CA TYR A 123 -10.70 8.94 9.82
C TYR A 123 -9.19 8.65 9.93
N GLY A 124 -8.79 7.43 9.54
CA GLY A 124 -7.43 6.93 9.65
C GLY A 124 -7.08 6.33 11.01
N GLY A 125 -8.06 5.92 11.83
CA GLY A 125 -7.85 5.21 13.10
C GLY A 125 -8.96 5.44 14.13
N TYR A 126 -8.63 5.42 15.42
CA TYR A 126 -9.63 5.64 16.48
C TYR A 126 -9.10 6.48 17.62
N GLN A 127 -10.02 7.04 18.40
CA GLN A 127 -9.73 7.75 19.65
C GLN A 127 -10.39 7.03 20.83
N CYS A 128 -9.76 7.11 22.00
CA CYS A 128 -10.32 6.62 23.24
C CYS A 128 -10.74 7.83 24.09
N ILE A 129 -12.02 7.91 24.45
CA ILE A 129 -12.56 9.03 25.22
C ILE A 129 -13.01 8.51 26.58
N CYS A 130 -12.62 9.19 27.66
CA CYS A 130 -13.04 8.82 29.02
C CYS A 130 -14.57 8.89 29.16
N THR A 131 -15.16 7.96 29.91
CA THR A 131 -16.61 7.97 30.16
C THR A 131 -16.99 9.06 31.17
N GLY A 132 -17.17 10.28 30.65
CA GLY A 132 -17.59 11.43 31.46
C GLY A 132 -18.95 11.26 32.14
N GLU A 133 -19.85 10.45 31.57
CA GLU A 133 -21.14 10.09 32.20
C GLU A 133 -20.94 9.30 33.51
N ASP A 134 -19.86 8.52 33.62
CA ASP A 134 -19.46 7.81 34.83
C ASP A 134 -18.50 8.65 35.71
N GLY A 135 -18.34 9.94 35.39
CA GLY A 135 -17.47 10.86 36.12
C GLY A 135 -15.99 10.76 35.76
N TYR A 136 -15.58 10.10 34.67
CA TYR A 136 -14.15 10.00 34.31
C TYR A 136 -13.69 11.16 33.43
N LEU A 137 -12.57 11.79 33.81
CA LEU A 137 -11.90 12.86 33.06
C LEU A 137 -10.50 12.43 32.64
N THR A 138 -9.97 13.08 31.60
CA THR A 138 -8.62 12.84 31.08
C THR A 138 -7.61 13.74 31.78
N ASP A 139 -6.51 13.19 32.29
CA ASP A 139 -5.39 13.96 32.86
C ASP A 139 -4.39 14.46 31.80
N GLU A 140 -3.32 15.16 32.23
CA GLU A 140 -2.25 15.66 31.35
C GLU A 140 -1.49 14.55 30.60
N ASN A 141 -1.52 13.32 31.10
CA ASN A 141 -0.89 12.15 30.49
C ASN A 141 -1.86 11.36 29.61
N GLY A 142 -3.11 11.81 29.45
CA GLY A 142 -4.12 11.11 28.69
C GLY A 142 -4.82 9.98 29.46
N THR A 143 -4.58 9.82 30.77
CA THR A 143 -5.17 8.76 31.60
C THR A 143 -6.56 9.14 32.10
N CYS A 144 -7.49 8.20 32.10
CA CYS A 144 -8.82 8.41 32.67
C CYS A 144 -8.79 8.25 34.19
N TYR A 145 -9.15 9.30 34.92
CA TYR A 145 -9.31 9.29 36.37
C TYR A 145 -10.74 9.66 36.74
N HIS A 146 -11.23 9.08 37.84
CA HIS A 146 -12.56 9.37 38.36
C HIS A 146 -12.57 10.75 39.02
N LEU A 147 -13.57 11.57 38.70
CA LEU A 147 -13.81 12.85 39.35
C LEU A 147 -14.33 12.58 40.77
N ASP A 148 -13.45 12.76 41.75
CA ASP A 148 -13.84 12.73 43.15
C ASP A 148 -14.62 14.01 43.49
N CYS A 149 -15.94 13.97 43.28
CA CYS A 149 -16.84 15.00 43.75
C CYS A 149 -16.81 15.03 45.29
N THR A 150 -16.26 16.10 45.88
CA THR A 150 -16.22 16.28 47.34
C THR A 150 -17.56 16.77 47.91
N TYR A 151 -18.60 16.88 47.08
CA TYR A 151 -19.92 17.36 47.46
C TYR A 151 -21.00 16.59 46.70
N GLU A 152 -22.11 16.30 47.39
CA GLU A 152 -23.33 15.83 46.74
C GLU A 152 -24.18 17.05 46.34
N LEU A 153 -24.80 17.01 45.15
CA LEU A 153 -25.79 18.00 44.75
C LEU A 153 -27.19 17.46 45.05
N ASN A 154 -27.97 18.15 45.89
CA ASN A 154 -29.40 17.86 46.04
C ASN A 154 -30.20 19.06 45.54
N ASN A 155 -31.03 18.82 44.52
CA ASN A 155 -31.82 19.86 43.85
C ASN A 155 -30.99 21.05 43.30
N GLY A 156 -29.75 20.77 42.87
CA GLY A 156 -28.86 21.78 42.28
C GLY A 156 -28.10 22.64 43.29
N GLN A 157 -28.08 22.28 44.58
CA GLN A 157 -27.26 22.92 45.60
C GLN A 157 -26.26 21.94 46.19
N GLU A 158 -25.00 22.40 46.35
CA GLU A 158 -23.97 21.68 47.10
C GLU A 158 -24.42 21.49 48.55
N ILE A 159 -24.39 20.25 49.02
CA ILE A 159 -24.64 19.93 50.42
C ILE A 159 -23.28 19.69 51.09
N SER A 160 -23.01 20.44 52.16
CA SER A 160 -21.83 20.27 53.03
C SER A 160 -22.06 19.21 54.11
#